data_AF-A0A5B1R5E0-F1
#
_entry.id   AF-A0A5B1R5E0-F1
#
_cell.length_a   1.000
_cell.length_b   1.000
_cell.length_c   1.000
_cell.angle_alpha   90.00
_cell.angle_beta   90.00
_cell.angle_gamma   90.00
#
_symmetry.space_group_name_H-M   'P 1'
#
loop_
_entity.id
_entity.type
_entity.pdbx_description
1 polymer ?
#
loop_
_entity_poly.entity_id
_entity_poly.type
_entity_poly.pdbx_seq_one_letter_code
_entity_poly.pdbx_strand_id
1 'polypeptide(L)'
;MSCPRRQTLMSSYNAPSHGVSPHISSSSQCPRLGGYQPTHDPSRKTWSDPYCQRLRLEYSTVLDEFDAVSDQFFNGSMTIYEFEGLYKHYTARMNALTEELDEERKKEAPSPVQKAMDWGYTKENAEKMWLNYMEQRRSNNDSSRNNFLDRRDVRGH
;
A
#
# COMPACT_ATOMS: atom_id res chain seq x y z
N MET A 1 -31.75 -17.37 54.88
CA MET A 1 -31.80 -16.04 55.52
C MET A 1 -30.36 -15.59 55.72
N SER A 2 -29.84 -14.43 55.39
CA SER A 2 -30.28 -13.23 54.66
C SER A 2 -28.98 -12.45 54.40
N CYS A 3 -28.76 -11.93 53.20
CA CYS A 3 -27.80 -10.83 53.02
C CYS A 3 -28.41 -9.54 53.55
N PRO A 4 -27.57 -8.63 54.08
CA PRO A 4 -27.57 -7.25 53.54
C PRO A 4 -26.14 -6.64 53.58
N ARG A 5 -25.82 -5.43 53.11
CA ARG A 5 -26.24 -4.51 52.04
C ARG A 5 -25.43 -3.22 52.28
N ARG A 6 -24.78 -2.66 51.23
CA ARG A 6 -24.45 -1.22 50.98
C ARG A 6 -23.41 -0.49 51.88
N GLN A 7 -22.38 0.12 51.25
CA GLN A 7 -22.17 1.58 50.98
C GLN A 7 -21.58 2.34 52.19
N THR A 8 -20.69 3.34 52.15
CA THR A 8 -20.04 4.18 51.10
C THR A 8 -19.24 5.30 51.83
N LEU A 9 -18.05 5.69 51.32
CA LEU A 9 -17.40 7.05 51.38
C LEU A 9 -17.01 7.65 52.77
N MET A 10 -16.07 8.60 52.98
CA MET A 10 -15.28 9.58 52.19
C MET A 10 -13.87 9.70 52.83
N SER A 11 -12.81 10.23 52.19
CA SER A 11 -12.43 11.65 52.08
C SER A 11 -10.90 11.67 51.84
N SER A 12 -10.19 12.62 51.24
CA SER A 12 -10.50 13.85 50.51
C SER A 12 -9.16 14.55 50.17
N TYR A 13 -9.03 15.09 48.96
CA TYR A 13 -8.18 16.22 48.49
C TYR A 13 -6.67 16.29 48.81
N ASN A 14 -5.83 16.40 47.77
CA ASN A 14 -5.14 17.66 47.42
C ASN A 14 -4.36 17.56 46.09
N ALA A 15 -4.26 18.71 45.42
CA ALA A 15 -3.88 18.90 44.02
C ALA A 15 -2.38 19.29 43.84
N PRO A 16 -1.94 19.90 42.72
CA PRO A 16 -0.94 19.36 41.80
C PRO A 16 0.44 20.00 41.97
N SER A 17 1.52 19.24 41.76
CA SER A 17 2.87 19.80 41.65
C SER A 17 3.46 19.53 40.27
N HIS A 18 3.82 20.63 39.62
CA HIS A 18 4.47 20.72 38.33
C HIS A 18 5.83 20.02 38.36
N GLY A 19 5.93 18.87 37.70
CA GLY A 19 7.18 18.24 37.32
C GLY A 19 7.30 18.25 35.81
N VAL A 20 7.92 19.31 35.28
CA VAL A 20 8.24 19.45 33.86
C VAL A 20 9.29 18.39 33.51
N SER A 21 8.87 17.33 32.84
CA SER A 21 9.78 16.37 32.21
C SER A 21 10.03 16.88 30.77
N PRO A 22 11.26 17.23 30.38
CA PRO A 22 11.53 17.59 28.99
C PRO A 22 11.58 16.30 28.17
N HIS A 23 10.47 16.03 27.50
CA HIS A 23 10.37 15.09 26.40
C HIS A 23 11.27 15.58 25.26
N ILE A 24 12.37 14.88 25.01
CA ILE A 24 13.14 15.05 23.79
C ILE A 24 12.61 14.03 22.77
N SER A 25 11.93 14.61 21.78
CA SER A 25 11.95 14.25 20.37
C SER A 25 11.44 12.87 19.95
N SER A 26 10.15 12.86 19.65
CA SER A 26 9.68 12.72 18.26
C SER A 26 10.44 11.70 17.40
N SER A 27 10.28 10.41 17.71
CA SER A 27 10.37 9.38 16.68
C SER A 27 9.07 9.43 15.87
N SER A 28 9.15 10.16 14.76
CA SER A 28 8.42 9.91 13.50
C SER A 28 7.28 8.89 13.61
N GLN A 29 6.13 9.35 14.10
CA GLN A 29 4.88 8.73 13.71
C GLN A 29 4.72 9.03 12.22
N CYS A 30 5.08 8.06 11.38
CA CYS A 30 4.61 8.02 10.01
C CYS A 30 3.09 8.28 10.06
N PRO A 31 2.58 9.32 9.39
CA PRO A 31 1.15 9.51 9.30
C PRO A 31 0.59 8.25 8.66
N ARG A 32 -0.13 7.44 9.44
CA ARG A 32 -0.93 6.33 8.94
C ARG A 32 -1.85 6.93 7.90
N LEU A 33 -1.52 6.74 6.61
CA LEU A 33 -2.46 6.98 5.52
C LEU A 33 -3.75 6.25 5.92
N GLY A 34 -4.82 7.02 5.98
CA GLY A 34 -6.10 6.56 6.52
C GLY A 34 -6.56 5.27 5.88
N GLY A 35 -6.96 4.32 6.73
CA GLY A 35 -8.23 3.60 6.65
C GLY A 35 -8.56 2.74 5.43
N TYR A 36 -7.75 2.68 4.38
CA TYR A 36 -7.93 1.70 3.32
C TYR A 36 -7.15 0.47 3.69
N GLN A 37 -7.81 -0.47 4.36
CA GLN A 37 -7.33 -1.83 4.46
C GLN A 37 -7.70 -2.49 3.12
N PRO A 38 -6.77 -2.64 2.15
CA PRO A 38 -7.09 -3.33 0.92
C PRO A 38 -7.33 -4.79 1.34
N THR A 39 -8.57 -5.24 1.17
CA THR A 39 -8.97 -6.61 1.47
C THR A 39 -8.22 -7.52 0.52
N HIS A 40 -7.09 -8.05 0.99
CA HIS A 40 -6.52 -9.24 0.38
C HIS A 40 -7.48 -10.37 0.68
N ASP A 41 -8.30 -10.68 -0.32
CA ASP A 41 -9.16 -11.85 -0.31
C ASP A 41 -8.44 -12.98 -1.06
N PRO A 42 -7.88 -13.98 -0.35
CA PRO A 42 -7.18 -15.09 -0.99
C PRO A 42 -8.10 -15.93 -1.88
N SER A 43 -9.43 -15.80 -1.78
CA SER A 43 -10.39 -16.47 -2.66
C SER A 43 -10.60 -15.75 -4.00
N ARG A 44 -10.04 -14.55 -4.15
CA ARG A 44 -10.21 -13.73 -5.35
C ARG A 44 -9.49 -14.35 -6.56
N LYS A 45 -10.23 -14.50 -7.66
CA LYS A 45 -9.75 -15.05 -8.93
C LYS A 45 -8.98 -14.06 -9.82
N THR A 46 -9.18 -12.77 -9.60
CA THR A 46 -8.46 -11.70 -10.30
C THR A 46 -7.41 -11.08 -9.41
N TRP A 47 -6.34 -10.56 -10.00
CA TRP A 47 -5.32 -9.86 -9.23
C TRP A 47 -5.79 -8.47 -8.79
N SER A 48 -5.15 -7.95 -7.74
CA SER A 48 -5.40 -6.63 -7.17
C SER A 48 -4.19 -5.71 -7.31
N ASP A 49 -4.37 -4.61 -8.06
CA ASP A 49 -3.33 -3.57 -8.24
C ASP A 49 -2.83 -3.00 -6.89
N PRO A 50 -3.71 -2.57 -5.95
CA PRO A 50 -3.27 -2.09 -4.63
C PRO A 50 -2.52 -3.13 -3.82
N TYR A 51 -2.92 -4.41 -3.91
CA TYR A 51 -2.24 -5.50 -3.23
C TYR A 51 -0.81 -5.67 -3.75
N CYS A 52 -0.66 -5.78 -5.07
CA CYS A 52 0.65 -5.84 -5.70
C CYS A 52 1.51 -4.61 -5.36
N GLN A 53 0.93 -3.41 -5.30
CA GLN A 53 1.67 -2.20 -4.94
C GLN A 53 2.19 -2.27 -3.50
N ARG A 54 1.36 -2.77 -2.57
CA ARG A 54 1.77 -2.98 -1.18
C ARG A 54 2.93 -3.98 -1.07
N LEU A 55 2.86 -5.10 -1.79
CA LEU A 55 3.96 -6.09 -1.81
C LEU A 55 5.26 -5.48 -2.35
N ARG A 56 5.18 -4.67 -3.41
CA ARG A 56 6.36 -3.95 -3.94
C ARG A 56 6.93 -2.98 -2.92
N LEU A 57 6.08 -2.25 -2.21
CA LEU A 57 6.53 -1.34 -1.17
C LEU A 57 7.22 -2.09 -0.05
N GLU A 58 6.65 -3.22 0.39
CA GLU A 58 7.27 -4.06 1.41
C GLU A 58 8.62 -4.62 0.93
N TYR A 59 8.70 -5.09 -0.32
CA TYR A 59 9.95 -5.55 -0.91
C TYR A 59 11.02 -4.45 -0.89
N SER A 60 10.68 -3.22 -1.29
CA SER A 60 11.60 -2.09 -1.23
C SER A 60 12.05 -1.78 0.20
N THR A 61 11.14 -1.80 1.18
CA THR A 61 11.51 -1.61 2.59
C THR A 61 12.49 -2.68 3.07
N VAL A 62 12.26 -3.94 2.71
CA VAL A 62 13.16 -5.05 3.07
C VAL A 62 14.53 -4.90 2.42
N LEU A 63 14.58 -4.40 1.19
CA LEU A 63 15.83 -4.10 0.50
C LEU A 63 16.60 -2.96 1.20
N ASP A 64 15.93 -1.87 1.55
CA ASP A 64 16.55 -0.74 2.27
C ASP A 64 17.10 -1.18 3.65
N GLU A 65 16.37 -2.04 4.36
CA GLU A 65 16.85 -2.65 5.62
C GLU A 65 18.09 -3.52 5.41
N PHE A 66 18.11 -4.33 4.34
CA PHE A 66 19.24 -5.19 4.00
C PHE A 66 20.49 -4.39 3.60
N ASP A 67 20.31 -3.29 2.86
CA ASP A 67 21.40 -2.37 2.51
C ASP A 67 22.02 -1.76 3.76
N ALA A 68 21.20 -1.31 4.73
CA ALA A 68 21.69 -0.78 6.00
C ALA A 68 22.47 -1.84 6.83
N VAL A 69 22.04 -3.11 6.79
CA VAL A 69 22.76 -4.22 7.42
C VAL A 69 24.09 -4.49 6.71
N SER A 70 24.09 -4.43 5.37
CA SER A 70 25.30 -4.59 4.57
C SER A 70 26.33 -3.51 4.88
N ASP A 71 25.90 -2.25 5.02
CA ASP A 71 26.76 -1.14 5.44
C ASP A 71 27.39 -1.38 6.82
N GLN A 72 26.62 -1.91 7.78
CA GLN A 72 27.13 -2.29 9.11
C GLN A 72 28.17 -3.41 9.06
N PHE A 73 28.03 -4.34 8.13
CA PHE A 73 29.05 -5.37 7.92
C PHE A 73 30.31 -4.78 7.28
N PHE A 74 30.17 -4.00 6.21
CA PHE A 74 31.31 -3.42 5.50
C PHE A 74 32.08 -2.38 6.32
N ASN A 75 31.42 -1.69 7.26
CA ASN A 75 32.09 -0.77 8.18
C ASN A 75 32.72 -1.48 9.40
N GLY A 76 32.60 -2.81 9.50
CA GLY A 76 33.18 -3.63 10.56
C GLY A 76 32.42 -3.62 11.89
N SER A 77 31.20 -3.07 11.94
CA SER A 77 30.36 -3.06 13.14
C SER A 77 29.64 -4.39 13.40
N MET A 78 29.68 -5.32 12.43
CA MET A 78 29.00 -6.62 12.49
C MET A 78 29.95 -7.75 12.11
N THR A 79 29.84 -8.88 12.81
CA THR A 79 30.64 -10.08 12.50
C THR A 79 30.10 -10.82 11.28
N ILE A 80 30.95 -11.65 10.67
CA ILE A 80 30.54 -12.47 9.51
C ILE A 80 29.39 -13.44 9.83
N TYR A 81 29.36 -13.99 11.05
CA TYR A 81 28.31 -14.94 11.45
C TYR A 81 26.95 -14.25 11.64
N GLU A 82 26.94 -13.05 12.21
CA GLU A 82 25.74 -12.23 12.34
C GLU A 82 25.22 -11.81 10.95
N PHE A 83 26.12 -11.35 10.08
CA PHE A 83 25.78 -10.97 8.71
C PHE A 83 25.21 -12.16 7.91
N GLU A 84 25.81 -13.35 7.99
CA GLU A 84 25.33 -14.52 7.27
C GLU A 84 23.90 -14.92 7.70
N GLY A 85 23.61 -14.83 9.00
CA GLY A 85 22.27 -15.09 9.53
C GLY A 85 21.23 -14.10 8.99
N LEU A 86 21.56 -12.80 9.04
CA LEU A 86 20.69 -11.75 8.51
C LEU A 86 20.53 -11.83 7.00
N TYR A 87 21.61 -12.09 6.26
CA TYR A 87 21.58 -12.27 4.81
C TYR A 87 20.58 -13.36 4.39
N LYS A 88 20.62 -14.52 5.06
CA LYS A 88 19.67 -15.62 4.81
C LYS A 88 18.24 -15.20 5.12
N HIS A 89 18.03 -14.49 6.24
CA HIS A 89 16.71 -13.99 6.64
C HIS A 89 16.12 -13.02 5.61
N TYR A 90 16.87 -11.99 5.23
CA TYR A 90 16.44 -10.97 4.26
C TYR A 90 16.20 -11.59 2.88
N THR A 91 17.09 -12.47 2.42
CA THR A 91 16.92 -13.18 1.14
C THR A 91 15.64 -14.02 1.14
N ALA A 92 15.39 -14.79 2.21
CA ALA A 92 14.16 -15.58 2.32
C ALA A 92 12.90 -14.71 2.31
N ARG A 93 12.92 -13.56 3.00
CA ARG A 93 11.80 -12.61 3.02
C ARG A 93 11.55 -11.98 1.64
N MET A 94 12.60 -11.54 0.95
CA MET A 94 12.49 -10.98 -0.40
C MET A 94 11.97 -12.02 -1.40
N ASN A 95 12.43 -13.27 -1.30
CA ASN A 95 11.93 -14.37 -2.14
C ASN A 95 10.45 -14.65 -1.88
N ALA A 96 10.02 -14.72 -0.61
CA ALA A 96 8.62 -14.92 -0.26
C ALA A 96 7.71 -13.82 -0.83
N LEU A 97 8.13 -12.54 -0.73
CA LEU A 97 7.39 -11.41 -1.31
C LEU A 97 7.31 -11.48 -2.84
N THR A 98 8.39 -11.94 -3.48
CA THR A 98 8.45 -12.10 -4.94
C THR A 98 7.53 -13.23 -5.38
N GLU A 99 7.58 -14.38 -4.71
CA GLU A 99 6.68 -15.51 -4.95
C GLU A 99 5.23 -15.09 -4.78
N GLU A 100 4.91 -14.34 -3.73
CA GLU A 100 3.55 -13.86 -3.50
C GLU A 100 3.07 -12.89 -4.61
N LEU A 101 3.95 -12.02 -5.10
CA LEU A 101 3.66 -11.11 -6.20
C LEU A 101 3.45 -11.89 -7.51
N ASP A 102 4.23 -12.92 -7.75
CA ASP A 102 4.09 -13.82 -8.91
C ASP A 102 2.79 -14.63 -8.84
N GLU A 103 2.44 -15.18 -7.68
CA GLU A 103 1.16 -15.86 -7.47
C GLU A 103 -0.03 -14.93 -7.67
N GLU A 104 0.06 -13.70 -7.18
CA GLU A 104 -0.96 -12.69 -7.44
C GLU A 104 -1.07 -12.40 -8.93
N ARG A 105 0.05 -12.25 -9.66
CA ARG A 105 0.05 -11.98 -11.11
C ARG A 105 -0.39 -13.15 -11.98
N LYS A 106 -0.37 -14.39 -11.47
CA LYS A 106 -0.92 -15.56 -12.17
C LYS A 106 -2.45 -15.55 -12.22
N LYS A 107 -3.12 -14.75 -11.39
CA LYS A 107 -4.58 -14.57 -11.38
C LYS A 107 -5.06 -13.86 -12.65
N GLU A 108 -6.37 -13.93 -12.91
CA GLU A 108 -6.99 -13.30 -14.07
C GLU A 108 -6.88 -11.76 -14.01
N ALA A 109 -6.78 -11.11 -15.17
CA ALA A 109 -6.75 -9.66 -15.22
C ALA A 109 -8.07 -9.05 -14.72
N PRO A 110 -8.05 -8.13 -13.73
CA PRO A 110 -9.26 -7.49 -13.25
C PRO A 110 -9.84 -6.57 -14.34
N SER A 111 -11.16 -6.47 -14.37
CA SER A 111 -11.84 -5.52 -15.27
C SER A 111 -11.49 -4.08 -14.88
N PRO A 112 -11.60 -3.10 -15.80
CA PRO A 112 -11.34 -1.69 -15.49
C PRO A 112 -12.22 -1.16 -14.34
N VAL A 113 -13.48 -1.61 -14.27
CA VAL A 113 -14.40 -1.27 -13.17
C VAL A 113 -13.90 -1.86 -11.86
N GLN A 114 -13.48 -3.13 -11.86
CA GLN A 114 -12.92 -3.78 -10.68
C GLN A 114 -11.64 -3.09 -10.21
N LYS A 115 -10.75 -2.69 -11.12
CA LYS A 115 -9.56 -1.92 -10.78
C LYS A 115 -9.92 -0.64 -10.05
N ALA A 116 -10.85 0.15 -10.58
CA ALA A 116 -11.30 1.36 -9.91
C ALA A 116 -11.93 1.04 -8.52
N MET A 117 -12.73 -0.01 -8.41
CA MET A 117 -13.26 -0.42 -7.11
C MET A 117 -12.16 -0.79 -6.11
N ASP A 118 -11.10 -1.46 -6.55
CA ASP A 118 -9.96 -1.80 -5.68
C ASP A 118 -9.24 -0.55 -5.15
N TRP A 119 -9.26 0.55 -5.90
CA TRP A 119 -8.75 1.86 -5.49
C TRP A 119 -9.72 2.66 -4.61
N GLY A 120 -10.85 2.06 -4.21
CA GLY A 120 -11.82 2.67 -3.30
C GLY A 120 -12.92 3.48 -3.98
N TYR A 121 -13.08 3.39 -5.31
CA TYR A 121 -14.22 4.00 -5.99
C TYR A 121 -15.50 3.19 -5.76
N THR A 122 -16.64 3.87 -5.67
CA THR A 122 -17.94 3.19 -5.69
C THR A 122 -18.18 2.54 -7.05
N LYS A 123 -19.03 1.52 -7.09
CA LYS A 123 -19.35 0.81 -8.33
C LYS A 123 -19.91 1.76 -9.40
N GLU A 124 -20.79 2.67 -9.03
CA GLU A 124 -21.39 3.64 -9.95
C GLU A 124 -20.34 4.59 -10.53
N ASN A 125 -19.41 5.06 -9.70
CA ASN A 125 -18.32 5.92 -10.15
C ASN A 125 -17.33 5.18 -11.05
N ALA A 126 -17.01 3.93 -10.73
CA ALA A 126 -16.14 3.07 -11.51
C ALA A 126 -16.74 2.76 -12.90
N GLU A 127 -18.04 2.44 -12.97
CA GLU A 127 -18.77 2.23 -14.22
C GLU A 127 -18.83 3.51 -15.05
N LYS A 128 -19.14 4.65 -14.42
CA LYS A 128 -19.16 5.96 -15.09
C LYS A 128 -17.80 6.33 -15.67
N MET A 129 -16.72 6.13 -14.91
CA MET A 129 -15.35 6.35 -15.41
C MET A 129 -15.05 5.47 -16.62
N TRP A 130 -15.42 4.19 -16.57
CA TRP A 130 -15.21 3.28 -17.68
C TRP A 130 -15.98 3.69 -18.94
N LEU A 131 -17.24 4.11 -18.79
CA LEU A 131 -18.05 4.62 -19.90
C LEU A 131 -17.44 5.87 -20.52
N ASN A 132 -17.04 6.85 -19.71
CA ASN A 132 -16.38 8.06 -20.18
C ASN A 132 -15.07 7.76 -20.93
N TYR A 133 -14.26 6.83 -20.42
CA TYR A 133 -13.03 6.41 -21.08
C TYR A 133 -13.31 5.78 -22.46
N MET A 134 -14.35 4.93 -22.55
CA MET A 134 -14.75 4.31 -23.81
C MET A 134 -15.31 5.32 -24.82
N GLU A 135 -16.08 6.31 -24.36
CA GLU A 135 -16.58 7.40 -25.20
C GLU A 135 -15.42 8.27 -25.74
N GLN A 136 -14.50 8.68 -24.87
CA GLN A 136 -13.32 9.44 -25.27
C GLN A 136 -12.44 8.68 -26.28
N ARG A 137 -12.25 7.37 -26.07
CA ARG A 137 -11.50 6.53 -27.01
C ARG A 137 -12.16 6.44 -28.38
N ARG A 138 -13.50 6.37 -28.44
CA ARG A 138 -14.24 6.41 -29.72
C ARG A 138 -14.03 7.75 -30.42
N SER A 139 -14.21 8.86 -29.71
CA SER A 139 -13.99 10.20 -30.26
C SER A 139 -12.56 10.38 -30.79
N ASN A 140 -11.55 9.89 -30.08
CA ASN A 140 -10.15 9.95 -30.52
C ASN A 140 -9.90 9.10 -31.78
N ASN A 141 -10.49 7.91 -31.86
CA ASN A 141 -10.39 7.05 -33.04
C ASN A 141 -11.04 7.70 -34.27
N ASP A 142 -12.23 8.29 -34.10
CA ASP A 142 -12.94 8.95 -35.18
C ASP A 142 -12.21 10.21 -35.65
N SER A 143 -11.68 11.01 -34.71
CA SER A 143 -10.85 12.17 -35.01
C SER A 143 -9.55 11.81 -35.73
N SER A 144 -8.86 10.74 -35.29
CA SER A 144 -7.63 10.30 -35.93
C SER A 144 -7.87 9.78 -37.36
N ARG A 145 -8.96 9.03 -37.61
CA ARG A 145 -9.33 8.57 -38.96
C ARG A 145 -9.66 9.74 -39.90
N ASN A 146 -10.33 10.77 -39.41
CA ASN A 146 -10.69 11.93 -40.22
C ASN A 146 -9.46 12.79 -40.55
N ASN A 147 -8.49 12.90 -39.64
CA ASN A 147 -7.23 13.63 -39.89
C ASN A 147 -6.30 12.95 -40.91
N PHE A 148 -6.43 11.64 -41.14
CA PHE A 148 -5.64 10.94 -42.18
C PHE A 148 -6.18 11.16 -43.60
N LEU A 149 -7.48 11.46 -43.76
CA LEU A 149 -8.08 11.70 -45.07
C LEU A 149 -7.77 13.10 -45.61
N ASP A 150 -7.58 14.08 -44.72
CA ASP A 150 -7.30 15.48 -45.10
C ASP A 150 -5.85 15.73 -45.58
N ARG A 151 -4.95 14.77 -45.42
CA ARG A 151 -3.53 14.92 -45.81
C ARG A 151 -3.15 14.33 -47.16
N ARG A 152 -4.09 13.73 -47.91
CA ARG A 152 -3.79 13.10 -49.20
C ARG A 152 -4.09 13.95 -50.44
N ASP A 153 -4.56 15.19 -50.29
CA ASP A 153 -4.98 16.03 -51.42
C ASP A 153 -4.23 17.37 -51.53
N VAL A 154 -2.88 17.34 -51.47
CA VAL A 154 -2.04 18.56 -51.62
C VAL A 154 -1.00 18.44 -52.74
N ARG A 155 -1.25 17.66 -53.79
CA ARG A 155 -0.37 17.68 -54.97
C ARG A 155 -1.13 17.45 -56.27
N GLY A 156 -1.87 18.47 -56.67
CA GLY A 156 -2.59 18.48 -57.93
C GLY A 156 -2.96 19.87 -58.38
N HIS A 157 -1.99 20.79 -58.46
CA HIS A 157 -2.03 21.97 -59.33
C HIS A 157 -0.61 22.43 -59.66
#